data_AF-A0A8S3F6K8-F1
#
_entry.id   AF-A0A8S3F6K8-F1
#
_cell.length_a   1.000
_cell.length_b   1.000
_cell.length_c   1.000
_cell.angle_alpha   90.00
_cell.angle_beta   90.00
_cell.angle_gamma   90.00
#
_symmetry.space_group_name_H-M   'P 1'
#
loop_
_entity.id
_entity.type
_entity.pdbx_description
1 polymer ?
#
loop_
_entity_poly.entity_id
_entity_poly.type
_entity_poly.pdbx_seq_one_letter_code
_entity_poly.pdbx_strand_id
1 'polypeptide(L)' 'MASELETVEHQWNKHAEVWNQYIGDDGDSNRQESSDIYLWKYIGNVDDKVILDAGCGNGYLTI' A
#
# COMPACT_ATOMS: atom_id res chain seq x y z
N MET A 1 18.88 13.40 -17.96
CA MET A 1 17.45 13.09 -17.85
C MET A 1 17.33 12.10 -16.72
N ALA A 2 16.43 12.32 -15.76
CA ALA A 2 16.20 11.33 -14.71
C ALA A 2 15.64 10.04 -15.35
N SER A 3 15.99 8.88 -14.79
CA SER A 3 15.36 7.63 -15.20
C SER A 3 13.87 7.65 -14.85
N GLU A 4 13.09 6.76 -15.47
CA GLU A 4 11.68 6.60 -15.11
C GLU A 4 11.53 6.22 -13.63
N LEU A 5 12.41 5.36 -13.10
CA LEU A 5 12.39 4.96 -11.70
C LEU A 5 12.65 6.14 -10.76
N GLU A 6 13.64 6.96 -11.05
CA GLU A 6 13.93 8.18 -10.27
C GLU A 6 12.74 9.16 -10.29
N THR A 7 12.04 9.24 -11.43
CA THR A 7 10.86 10.09 -11.56
C THR A 7 9.70 9.56 -10.72
N VAL A 8 9.45 8.25 -10.75
CA VAL A 8 8.40 7.60 -9.96
C VAL A 8 8.67 7.73 -8.47
N GLU A 9 9.90 7.45 -8.04
CA GLU A 9 10.34 7.61 -6.65
C GLU A 9 10.12 9.05 -6.17
N HIS A 10 10.56 10.04 -6.97
CA HIS A 10 10.39 11.44 -6.62
C HIS A 10 8.92 11.83 -6.45
N GLN A 11 8.02 11.35 -7.32
CA GLN A 11 6.60 11.66 -7.20
C GLN A 11 5.97 11.02 -5.96
N TRP A 12 6.29 9.76 -5.64
CA TRP A 12 5.77 9.11 -4.44
C TRP A 12 6.29 9.79 -3.16
N ASN A 13 7.58 10.10 -3.10
CA ASN A 13 8.16 10.81 -1.95
C ASN A 13 7.52 12.19 -1.74
N LYS A 14 7.27 12.93 -2.84
CA LYS A 14 6.62 14.25 -2.78
C LYS A 14 5.20 14.20 -2.22
N HIS A 15 4.46 13.11 -2.41
CA HIS A 15 3.05 13.00 -2.01
C HIS A 15 2.83 12.10 -0.79
N ALA A 16 3.90 11.62 -0.13
CA ALA A 16 3.81 10.68 0.99
C ALA A 16 2.97 11.22 2.16
N GLU A 17 3.12 12.51 2.51
CA GLU A 17 2.32 13.11 3.59
C GLU A 17 0.83 13.18 3.24
N VAL A 18 0.53 13.53 1.99
CA VAL A 18 -0.85 13.58 1.49
C VAL A 18 -1.46 12.19 1.48
N TRP A 19 -0.69 11.18 1.06
CA TRP A 19 -1.09 9.79 1.17
C TRP A 19 -1.43 9.42 2.62
N ASN A 20 -0.56 9.70 3.59
CA ASN A 20 -0.82 9.41 5.00
C ASN A 20 -2.07 10.11 5.54
N GLN A 21 -2.34 11.35 5.11
CA GLN A 21 -3.54 12.09 5.55
C GLN A 21 -4.84 11.46 5.04
N TYR A 22 -4.86 10.96 3.81
CA TYR A 22 -6.06 10.40 3.21
C TYR A 22 -6.27 8.92 3.53
N ILE A 23 -5.19 8.15 3.57
CA ILE A 23 -5.25 6.70 3.78
C ILE A 23 -5.24 6.39 5.28
N GLY A 24 -4.44 7.11 6.07
CA GLY A 24 -4.27 6.85 7.49
C GLY A 24 -3.70 5.46 7.78
N ASP A 25 -3.62 5.14 9.07
CA ASP A 25 -3.04 3.87 9.55
C ASP A 25 -3.96 2.68 9.33
N ASP A 26 -5.27 2.93 9.17
CA ASP A 26 -6.30 1.88 9.00
C ASP A 26 -6.71 1.67 7.53
N GLY A 27 -6.24 2.51 6.61
CA GLY A 27 -6.76 2.57 5.24
C GLY A 27 -8.05 3.38 5.13
N ASP A 28 -8.33 3.89 3.92
CA ASP A 28 -9.59 4.59 3.66
C ASP A 28 -10.75 3.63 3.38
N SER A 29 -11.99 4.14 3.47
CA SER A 29 -13.19 3.33 3.25
C SER A 29 -13.26 2.73 1.85
N ASN A 30 -12.76 3.41 0.83
CA ASN A 30 -12.76 2.89 -0.53
C ASN A 30 -11.87 1.65 -0.66
N ARG A 31 -10.68 1.65 -0.04
CA ARG A 31 -9.78 0.48 0.02
C ARG A 31 -10.39 -0.66 0.82
N GLN A 32 -10.83 -0.36 2.04
CA GLN A 32 -11.41 -1.37 2.94
C GLN A 32 -12.63 -2.06 2.30
N GLU A 33 -13.51 -1.31 1.65
CA GLU A 33 -14.78 -1.84 1.12
C GLU A 33 -14.64 -2.42 -0.30
N SER A 34 -13.72 -1.90 -1.12
CA SER A 34 -13.67 -2.25 -2.55
C SER A 34 -12.46 -3.09 -2.94
N SER A 35 -11.33 -2.99 -2.23
CA SER A 35 -10.07 -3.63 -2.65
C SER A 35 -9.61 -4.68 -1.65
N ASP A 36 -9.49 -4.32 -0.37
CA ASP A 36 -8.85 -5.14 0.65
C ASP A 36 -9.63 -6.45 0.89
N ILE A 37 -10.96 -6.39 0.93
CA ILE A 37 -11.82 -7.59 1.06
C ILE A 37 -11.52 -8.64 -0.01
N TYR A 38 -11.35 -8.21 -1.26
CA TYR A 38 -11.07 -9.12 -2.36
C TYR A 38 -9.62 -9.57 -2.36
N LEU A 39 -8.67 -8.69 -2.05
CA LEU A 39 -7.27 -9.03 -1.89
C LEU A 39 -7.08 -10.15 -0.86
N TRP A 40 -7.67 -10.00 0.34
CA TRP A 40 -7.60 -11.02 1.39
C TRP A 40 -8.32 -12.32 1.02
N LYS A 41 -9.42 -12.23 0.27
CA LYS A 41 -10.10 -13.42 -0.25
C LYS A 41 -9.24 -14.18 -1.28
N TYR A 42 -8.49 -13.48 -2.11
CA TYR A 42 -7.65 -14.10 -3.14
C TYR A 42 -6.34 -14.66 -2.60
N ILE A 43 -5.70 -13.97 -1.65
CA ILE A 43 -4.45 -14.46 -1.05
C ILE A 43 -4.66 -15.74 -0.24
N GLY A 44 -5.84 -15.88 0.40
CA GLY A 44 -6.21 -17.08 1.16
C GLY A 44 -5.42 -17.25 2.45
N ASN A 45 -5.32 -18.50 2.94
CA ASN A 45 -4.56 -18.81 4.15
C ASN A 45 -3.06 -18.83 3.87
N VAL A 46 -2.31 -18.02 4.63
CA VAL A 46 -0.85 -17.89 4.54
C VAL A 46 -0.14 -18.06 5.90
N ASP A 47 -0.77 -18.69 6.89
CA ASP A 47 -0.32 -18.74 8.29
C ASP A 47 1.13 -19.25 8.48
N ASP A 48 1.59 -20.16 7.62
CA ASP A 48 2.95 -20.75 7.67
C ASP A 48 3.92 -20.15 6.64
N LYS A 49 3.63 -18.93 6.14
CA LYS A 49 4.43 -18.25 5.12
C LYS A 49 5.00 -16.94 5.64
N VAL A 50 6.15 -16.57 5.09
CA VAL A 50 6.71 -15.22 5.27
C VAL A 50 6.19 -14.36 4.12
N ILE A 51 5.49 -13.28 4.45
CA ILE A 51 4.90 -12.36 3.48
C ILE A 51 5.74 -11.10 3.39
N LEU A 52 6.01 -10.66 2.15
CA LEU A 52 6.65 -9.38 1.86
C LEU A 52 5.62 -8.46 1.19
N ASP A 53 5.25 -7.40 1.88
CA ASP A 53 4.45 -6.30 1.32
C ASP A 53 5.39 -5.29 0.64
N ALA A 54 5.72 -5.57 -0.62
CA ALA A 54 6.67 -4.77 -1.38
C ALA A 54 6.05 -3.46 -1.84
N GLY A 55 6.58 -2.34 -1.36
CA GLY A 55 6.02 -1.02 -1.64
C GLY A 55 4.79 -0.70 -0.78
N CYS A 56 4.76 -1.19 0.45
CA CYS A 56 3.66 -1.03 1.42
C CYS A 56 3.26 0.43 1.75
N GLY A 57 4.01 1.42 1.26
CA GLY A 57 3.74 2.82 1.51
C GLY A 57 3.81 3.13 3.00
N ASN A 58 2.66 3.46 3.58
CA ASN A 58 2.52 3.74 5.02
C ASN A 58 2.22 2.50 5.87
N GLY A 59 2.13 1.31 5.25
CA GLY A 59 2.00 0.04 5.96
C GLY A 59 0.58 -0.35 6.33
N TYR A 60 -0.45 0.47 6.05
CA TYR A 60 -1.82 0.27 6.55
C TYR A 60 -2.38 -1.15 6.34
N LEU A 61 -1.98 -1.82 5.24
CA LEU A 61 -2.52 -3.12 4.86
C LEU A 61 -1.94 -4.28 5.70
N THR A 62 -0.73 -4.15 6.22
CA THR A 62 0.01 -5.25 6.84
C THR A 62 0.56 -4.93 8.24
N ILE A 63 0.04 -3.85 8.88
CA ILE A 63 0.28 -3.51 10.29
C ILE A 63 -0.33 -4.56 11.24
#